data_AF-A0A117JN58-F1
#
_entry.id   AF-A0A117JN58-F1
#
_cell.length_a   1.000
_cell.length_b   1.000
_cell.length_c   1.000
_cell.angle_alpha   90.00
_cell.angle_beta   90.00
_cell.angle_gamma   90.00
#
_symmetry.space_group_name_H-M   'P 1'
#
loop_
_entity.id
_entity.type
_entity.pdbx_description
1 polymer ?
#
loop_
_entity_poly.entity_id
_entity_poly.type
_entity_poly.pdbx_seq_one_letter_code
_entity_poly.pdbx_strand_id
1 'polypeptide(L)'
;MAMLAELLEGLDFDPNASRVFGQPYETADGTTVIPVTEIRGRARRGGEPNVKVTTRPAGVLVIKDGDAVWRPAVDATRIALAGILVGLVASTLAGVAMVRRPPWPDLYGDVSSR
;
A
#
# COMPACT_ATOMS: atom_id res chain seq x y z
N MET A 1 5.26 0.74 38.84
CA MET A 1 3.98 0.24 38.28
C MET A 1 3.23 1.28 37.44
N ALA A 2 3.47 2.60 37.58
CA ALA A 2 2.82 3.64 36.74
C ALA A 2 3.43 3.78 35.32
N MET A 3 4.73 3.53 35.16
CA MET A 3 5.44 3.72 33.88
C MET A 3 4.96 2.79 32.75
N LEU A 4 4.50 1.58 33.07
CA LEU A 4 3.95 0.67 32.05
C LEU A 4 2.56 1.13 31.58
N ALA A 5 1.74 1.68 32.48
CA ALA A 5 0.41 2.18 32.13
C ALA A 5 0.50 3.44 31.26
N GLU A 6 1.42 4.36 31.59
CA GLU A 6 1.67 5.59 30.83
C GLU A 6 2.29 5.30 29.45
N LEU A 7 3.17 4.30 29.36
CA LEU A 7 3.74 3.83 28.08
C LEU A 7 2.67 3.11 27.23
N LEU A 8 1.71 2.40 27.84
CA LEU A 8 0.60 1.78 27.12
C LEU A 8 -0.46 2.80 26.65
N GLU A 9 -0.60 3.92 27.36
CA GLU A 9 -1.58 4.98 27.07
C GLU A 9 -1.06 6.00 26.04
N GLY A 10 0.25 6.21 25.96
CA GLY A 10 0.90 7.02 24.91
C GLY A 10 1.10 6.31 23.57
N LEU A 11 0.87 5.00 23.51
CA LEU A 11 0.83 4.26 22.25
C LEU A 11 -0.57 4.44 21.66
N ASP A 12 -0.70 5.46 20.82
CA ASP A 12 -1.90 5.76 20.03
C ASP A 12 -2.13 4.61 19.00
N PHE A 13 -2.64 3.48 19.49
CA PHE A 13 -3.07 2.38 18.65
C PHE A 13 -4.36 2.81 17.96
N ASP A 14 -4.29 3.14 16.68
CA ASP A 14 -5.49 3.25 15.85
C ASP A 14 -6.36 1.99 16.10
N PRO A 15 -7.57 2.13 16.65
CA PRO A 15 -8.42 0.98 16.99
C PRO A 15 -8.84 0.18 15.75
N ASN A 16 -8.56 0.66 14.53
CA ASN A 16 -8.68 -0.10 13.28
C ASN A 16 -7.40 -0.82 12.83
N ALA A 17 -6.25 -0.57 13.47
CA ALA A 17 -4.95 -1.15 13.12
C ALA A 17 -4.52 -2.22 14.13
N SER A 18 -5.26 -3.33 14.19
CA SER A 18 -4.85 -4.49 14.99
C SER A 18 -3.68 -5.18 14.27
N ARG A 19 -2.44 -4.83 14.64
CA ARG A 19 -1.24 -5.55 14.20
C ARG A 19 -0.94 -6.66 15.20
N VAL A 20 -0.65 -7.85 14.70
CA VAL A 20 -0.25 -9.02 15.49
C VAL A 20 1.19 -9.38 15.17
N PHE A 21 2.00 -9.45 16.22
CA PHE A 21 3.37 -9.93 16.15
C PHE A 21 3.36 -11.44 16.38
N GLY A 22 3.96 -12.20 15.48
CA GLY A 22 4.18 -13.62 15.68
C GLY A 22 5.42 -13.88 16.55
N GLN A 23 5.70 -15.15 16.81
CA GLN A 23 6.85 -15.54 17.62
C GLN A 23 8.16 -15.06 16.98
N PRO A 24 9.01 -14.33 17.72
CA PRO A 24 10.36 -14.01 17.26
C PRO A 24 11.14 -15.30 17.01
N TYR A 25 11.87 -15.35 15.91
CA TYR A 25 12.78 -16.44 15.59
C TYR A 25 14.19 -15.91 15.39
N GLU A 26 15.16 -16.62 15.95
CA GLU A 26 16.57 -16.29 15.77
C GLU A 26 17.17 -17.14 14.65
N THR A 27 17.92 -16.49 13.78
CA THR A 27 18.72 -17.15 12.75
C THR A 27 20.10 -17.49 13.32
N ALA A 28 20.79 -18.49 12.74
CA ALA A 28 22.13 -18.91 13.16
C ALA A 28 23.16 -17.75 13.27
N ASP A 29 22.94 -16.68 12.50
CA ASP A 29 23.79 -15.48 12.47
C ASP A 29 23.42 -14.44 13.55
N GLY A 30 22.65 -14.81 14.58
CA GLY A 30 22.22 -13.91 15.66
C GLY A 30 21.17 -12.87 15.25
N THR A 31 20.53 -13.05 14.10
CA THR A 31 19.47 -12.14 13.61
C THR A 31 18.11 -12.56 14.15
N THR A 32 17.44 -11.68 14.89
CA THR A 32 16.06 -11.88 15.35
C THR A 32 15.09 -11.37 14.29
N VAL A 33 14.11 -12.19 13.91
CA VAL A 33 13.06 -11.78 12.98
C VAL A 33 11.70 -11.92 13.64
N ILE A 34 10.91 -10.84 13.58
CA ILE A 34 9.58 -10.76 14.19
C ILE A 34 8.56 -10.59 13.06
N PRO A 35 7.77 -11.62 12.75
CA PRO A 35 6.75 -11.52 11.71
C PRO A 35 5.58 -10.67 12.19
N VAL A 36 5.07 -9.80 11.32
CA VAL A 36 3.98 -8.87 11.64
C VAL A 36 2.85 -9.07 10.65
N THR A 37 1.65 -9.31 11.18
CA THR A 37 0.42 -9.46 10.41
C THR A 37 -0.53 -8.32 10.76
N GLU A 38 -1.18 -7.76 9.76
CA GLU A 38 -2.27 -6.81 9.94
C GLU A 38 -3.61 -7.55 9.94
N ILE A 39 -4.43 -7.28 10.95
CA ILE A 39 -5.79 -7.77 11.08
C ILE A 39 -6.73 -6.61 10.81
N ARG A 40 -7.61 -6.79 9.82
CA ARG A 40 -8.71 -5.86 9.56
C ARG A 40 -10.03 -6.57 9.81
N GLY A 41 -10.77 -6.08 10.80
CA GLY A 41 -12.17 -6.43 11.00
C GLY A 41 -13.06 -5.41 10.30
N ARG A 42 -13.99 -5.85 9.45
CA ARG A 42 -15.04 -4.98 8.93
C ARG A 42 -16.37 -5.41 9.52
N ALA A 43 -16.91 -4.61 10.43
CA ALA A 43 -18.30 -4.72 10.82
C ALA A 43 -19.19 -4.31 9.63
N ARG A 44 -20.14 -5.16 9.24
CA ARG A 44 -21.18 -4.74 8.29
C ARG A 44 -22.11 -3.75 8.99
N ARG A 45 -22.44 -2.66 8.30
CA ARG A 45 -23.47 -1.73 8.75
C ARG A 45 -24.82 -2.46 8.70
N GLY A 46 -25.46 -2.67 9.85
CA GLY A 46 -26.75 -3.37 9.94
C GLY A 46 -26.91 -4.39 11.06
N GLY A 47 -25.94 -4.55 11.97
CA GLY A 47 -26.08 -5.44 13.13
C GLY A 47 -25.98 -6.94 12.81
N GLU A 48 -25.52 -7.31 11.62
CA GLU A 48 -25.21 -8.71 11.29
C GLU A 48 -24.10 -9.24 12.23
N PRO A 49 -24.29 -10.42 12.85
CA PRO A 49 -23.32 -10.99 13.81
C PRO A 49 -22.00 -11.45 13.15
N ASN A 50 -21.93 -11.48 11.82
CA ASN A 50 -20.77 -11.97 11.08
C ASN A 50 -19.79 -10.84 10.75
N VAL A 51 -18.79 -10.64 11.61
CA VAL A 51 -17.64 -9.77 11.33
C VAL A 51 -16.70 -10.49 10.36
N LYS A 52 -16.51 -9.93 9.17
CA LYS A 52 -15.48 -10.46 8.25
C LYS A 52 -14.11 -9.98 8.71
N VAL A 53 -13.29 -10.90 9.18
CA VAL A 53 -11.89 -10.66 9.54
C VAL A 53 -11.02 -11.02 8.33
N THR A 54 -10.18 -10.09 7.90
CA THR A 54 -9.17 -10.34 6.86
C THR A 54 -7.79 -10.17 7.48
N THR A 55 -6.94 -11.17 7.33
CA THR A 55 -5.53 -11.11 7.72
C THR A 55 -4.68 -10.80 6.49
N ARG A 56 -3.72 -9.90 6.63
CA ARG A 56 -2.73 -9.60 5.58
C ARG A 56 -1.34 -9.57 6.21
N PRO A 57 -0.32 -10.20 5.61
CA PRO A 57 1.04 -10.03 6.08
C PRO A 57 1.42 -8.55 5.94
N ALA A 58 1.85 -7.91 7.03
CA ALA A 58 2.31 -6.53 6.99
C ALA A 58 3.80 -6.47 6.62
N GLY A 59 4.57 -7.44 7.10
CA GLY A 59 6.01 -7.53 6.88
C GLY A 59 6.71 -8.29 7.99
N VAL A 60 8.03 -8.13 8.06
CA VAL A 60 8.87 -8.66 9.13
C VAL A 60 9.76 -7.54 9.67
N LEU A 61 9.91 -7.47 10.99
CA LEU A 61 10.91 -6.63 11.64
C LEU A 61 12.17 -7.48 11.87
N VAL A 62 13.29 -7.05 11.32
CA VAL A 62 14.58 -7.74 11.42
C VAL A 62 15.47 -6.96 12.37
N ILE A 63 15.95 -7.60 13.43
CA ILE A 63 16.87 -7.00 14.40
C ILE A 63 18.19 -7.75 14.31
N LYS A 64 19.28 -7.02 14.07
CA LYS A 64 20.64 -7.58 14.01
C LYS A 64 21.62 -6.57 14.58
N ASP A 65 22.52 -7.01 15.46
CA ASP A 65 23.60 -6.17 16.02
C ASP A 65 23.09 -4.87 16.70
N GLY A 66 21.85 -4.86 17.20
CA GLY A 66 21.20 -3.68 17.79
C GLY A 66 20.45 -2.80 16.78
N ASP A 67 20.58 -3.05 15.48
CA ASP A 67 19.87 -2.34 14.42
C ASP A 67 18.56 -3.04 14.06
N ALA A 68 17.47 -2.27 14.06
CA ALA A 68 16.14 -2.74 13.67
C ALA A 68 15.76 -2.22 12.27
N VAL A 69 15.50 -3.14 11.34
CA VAL A 69 15.11 -2.85 9.95
C VAL A 69 13.74 -3.44 9.66
N TRP A 70 12.82 -2.59 9.23
CA TRP A 70 11.49 -3.01 8.76
C TRP A 70 11.55 -3.50 7.31
N ARG A 71 11.00 -4.69 7.05
CA ARG A 71 10.84 -5.27 5.71
C ARG A 71 9.35 -5.47 5.40
N PRO A 72 8.72 -4.57 4.62
CA PRO A 72 7.30 -4.68 4.33
C PRO A 72 6.99 -5.82 3.36
N ALA A 73 5.83 -6.45 3.53
CA ALA A 73 5.28 -7.39 2.56
C ALA A 73 4.57 -6.61 1.44
N VAL A 74 5.33 -6.17 0.43
CA VAL A 74 4.80 -5.41 -0.71
C VAL A 74 4.36 -6.35 -1.84
N ASP A 75 3.18 -6.08 -2.41
CA ASP A 75 2.68 -6.75 -3.61
C ASP A 75 3.12 -5.96 -4.85
N ALA A 76 4.27 -6.32 -5.41
CA ALA A 76 4.85 -5.66 -6.59
C ALA A 76 3.92 -5.75 -7.82
N THR A 77 3.17 -6.84 -7.96
CA THR A 77 2.22 -7.03 -9.06
C THR A 77 1.09 -6.02 -8.99
N ARG A 78 0.52 -5.79 -7.80
CA ARG A 78 -0.51 -4.75 -7.62
C ARG A 78 0.01 -3.35 -7.87
N ILE A 79 1.24 -3.05 -7.46
CA ILE A 79 1.87 -1.76 -7.72
C ILE A 79 2.06 -1.55 -9.23
N ALA A 80 2.57 -2.55 -9.93
CA ALA A 80 2.75 -2.51 -11.39
C ALA A 80 1.40 -2.32 -12.11
N LEU A 81 0.37 -3.07 -11.71
CA LEU A 81 -0.97 -2.94 -12.28
C LEU A 81 -1.56 -1.55 -12.06
N ALA A 82 -1.40 -0.97 -10.87
CA ALA A 82 -1.83 0.41 -10.58
C ALA A 82 -1.12 1.42 -11.48
N GLY A 83 0.20 1.28 -11.67
CA GLY A 83 0.98 2.11 -12.58
C GLY A 83 0.51 2.02 -14.03
N ILE A 84 0.27 0.80 -14.52
CA ILE A 84 -0.25 0.55 -15.87
C ILE A 84 -1.63 1.19 -16.04
N LEU A 85 -2.53 1.06 -15.06
CA LEU A 85 -3.87 1.66 -15.11
C LEU A 85 -3.80 3.19 -15.13
N VAL A 86 -2.96 3.80 -14.29
CA VAL A 86 -2.73 5.26 -14.30
C VAL A 86 -2.20 5.70 -15.66
N GLY A 87 -1.22 4.97 -16.21
CA GLY A 87 -0.66 5.24 -17.54
C GLY A 87 -1.70 5.12 -18.65
N LEU A 88 -2.54 4.08 -18.65
CA LEU A 88 -3.61 3.87 -19.61
C LEU A 88 -4.65 5.00 -19.55
N VAL A 89 -5.09 5.38 -18.35
CA VAL A 89 -6.05 6.47 -18.14
C VAL A 89 -5.46 7.80 -18.62
N ALA A 90 -4.24 8.11 -18.20
CA ALA A 90 -3.56 9.34 -18.63
C ALA A 90 -3.39 9.39 -20.16
N SER A 91 -2.97 8.28 -20.78
CA SER A 91 -2.80 8.17 -22.24
C SER A 91 -4.12 8.33 -22.98
N THR A 92 -5.19 7.73 -22.47
CA THR A 92 -6.53 7.86 -23.05
C THR A 92 -7.02 9.30 -22.97
N LEU A 93 -6.88 9.96 -21.82
CA LEU A 93 -7.27 11.35 -21.64
C LEU A 93 -6.44 12.29 -22.52
N ALA A 94 -5.13 12.04 -22.64
CA ALA A 94 -4.25 12.79 -23.53
C ALA A 94 -4.67 12.61 -25.01
N GLY A 95 -4.95 11.38 -25.43
CA GLY A 95 -5.46 11.10 -26.77
C GLY A 95 -6.79 11.80 -27.06
N VAL A 96 -7.74 11.75 -26.12
CA VAL A 96 -9.02 12.47 -26.23
C VAL A 96 -8.80 13.98 -26.27
N ALA A 97 -7.89 14.52 -25.46
CA ALA A 97 -7.56 15.93 -25.46
C ALA A 97 -6.95 16.37 -26.79
N MET A 98 -6.02 15.60 -27.36
CA MET A 98 -5.44 15.86 -28.68
C MET A 98 -6.49 15.83 -29.79
N VAL A 99 -7.47 14.92 -29.73
CA VAL A 99 -8.56 14.89 -30.72
C VAL A 99 -9.50 16.09 -30.57
N ARG A 100 -9.79 16.53 -29.33
CA ARG A 100 -10.71 17.64 -29.08
C ARG A 100 -10.09 19.02 -29.26
N ARG A 101 -8.79 19.17 -29.00
CA ARG A 101 -8.02 20.42 -29.11
C ARG A 101 -6.64 20.07 -29.66
N PRO A 102 -6.54 19.77 -30.97
CA PRO A 102 -5.27 19.44 -31.58
C PRO A 102 -4.27 20.57 -31.31
N PRO A 103 -3.07 20.24 -30.81
CA PRO A 103 -2.05 21.24 -30.52
C PRO A 103 -1.35 21.77 -31.78
N TRP A 104 -1.56 21.13 -32.93
CA TRP A 104 -0.97 21.56 -34.19
C TRP A 104 -1.82 22.66 -34.85
N PRO A 105 -1.17 23.60 -35.57
CA PRO A 105 -1.87 24.59 -36.37
C PRO A 105 -2.73 23.93 -37.46
N ASP A 106 -3.82 24.60 -37.84
CA ASP A 106 -4.70 24.12 -38.91
C ASP A 106 -3.92 23.93 -40.22
N LEU A 107 -4.01 22.72 -40.76
CA LEU A 107 -3.37 22.35 -42.01
C LEU A 107 -4.28 22.76 -43.18
N TYR A 108 -4.01 23.91 -43.76
CA TYR A 108 -4.58 24.28 -45.06
C TYR A 108 -3.60 23.81 -46.15
N GLY A 109 -4.04 22.88 -47.00
CA GLY A 109 -3.29 22.44 -48.17
C GLY A 109 -3.65 23.30 -49.36
N ASP A 110 -2.71 24.10 -49.86
CA ASP A 110 -2.87 24.79 -51.14
C ASP A 110 -2.52 23.81 -52.25
N VAL A 111 -3.53 23.27 -52.95
CA VAL A 111 -3.30 22.35 -54.05
C VAL A 111 -2.88 23.18 -55.26
N SER A 112 -1.57 23.37 -55.42
CA SER A 112 -0.99 23.93 -56.64
C SER A 112 -1.23 22.96 -57.80
N SER A 113 -2.31 23.20 -58.54
CA SER A 113 -2.51 22.63 -59.87
C SER A 113 -1.47 23.22 -60.81
N ARG A 114 -0.54 22.38 -61.30
CA ARG A 114 0.50 22.75 -62.25
C ARG A 114 0.04 22.52 -63.69
#